data_AF-A0A1V5AK53-F1
#
_entry.id   AF-A0A1V5AK53-F1
#
_cell.length_a   1.000
_cell.length_b   1.000
_cell.length_c   1.000
_cell.angle_alpha   90.00
_cell.angle_beta   90.00
_cell.angle_gamma   90.00
#
_symmetry.space_group_name_H-M   'P 1'
#
loop_
_entity.id
_entity.type
_entity.pdbx_description
1 polymer ?
#
loop_
_entity_poly.entity_id
_entity_poly.type
_entity_poly.pdbx_seq_one_letter_code
_entity_poly.pdbx_strand_id
1 'polypeptide(L)'
;MGDFDPKKHTAEEAGYDAKDNYVRGLKMPEKRFKNMVHNHSAEEQQSMRKQVDEAEAAGLRSYQVKHSKGYYTIENGIVFGSAKG
;
A
#
# COMPACT_ATOMS: atom_id res chain seq x y z
N MET A 1 -24.54 -4.28 16.55
CA MET A 1 -23.34 -5.10 16.80
C MET A 1 -23.25 -6.06 15.63
N GLY A 2 -22.27 -5.89 14.75
CA GLY A 2 -22.07 -6.75 13.59
C GLY A 2 -20.67 -7.35 13.67
N ASP A 3 -20.62 -8.67 13.81
CA ASP A 3 -19.41 -9.48 13.85
C ASP A 3 -18.58 -9.26 12.59
N PHE A 4 -17.36 -8.76 12.78
CA PHE A 4 -16.35 -8.68 11.72
C PHE A 4 -15.67 -10.05 11.62
N ASP A 5 -16.01 -10.82 10.60
CA ASP A 5 -15.45 -12.14 10.30
C ASP A 5 -14.21 -12.03 9.39
N PRO A 6 -12.98 -12.10 9.91
CA PRO A 6 -11.75 -11.96 9.11
C PRO A 6 -11.50 -13.12 8.14
N LYS A 7 -12.35 -14.16 8.14
CA LYS A 7 -12.28 -15.32 7.22
C LYS A 7 -13.14 -15.17 5.96
N LYS A 8 -14.10 -14.23 5.94
CA LYS A 8 -14.99 -14.03 4.77
C LYS A 8 -14.55 -12.89 3.85
N HIS A 9 -13.69 -11.99 4.33
CA HIS A 9 -13.08 -10.97 3.48
C HIS A 9 -11.81 -11.54 2.87
N THR A 10 -11.97 -12.23 1.74
CA THR A 10 -10.90 -12.49 0.79
C THR A 10 -10.22 -11.17 0.43
N ALA A 11 -8.91 -11.26 0.22
CA ALA A 11 -7.97 -10.15 0.05
C ALA A 11 -8.27 -9.13 -1.09
N GLU A 12 -9.40 -9.29 -1.78
CA GLU A 12 -9.85 -8.53 -2.94
C GLU A 12 -10.73 -7.32 -2.57
N GLU A 13 -11.30 -7.26 -1.36
CA GLU A 13 -12.09 -6.11 -0.92
C GLU A 13 -11.22 -5.10 -0.15
N ALA A 14 -10.30 -4.44 -0.86
CA ALA A 14 -9.81 -3.14 -0.42
C ALA A 14 -11.00 -2.16 -0.46
N GLY A 15 -11.46 -1.71 0.71
CA GLY A 15 -12.67 -0.90 0.80
C GLY A 15 -12.74 -0.06 2.07
N TYR A 16 -13.82 0.70 2.20
CA TYR A 16 -14.17 1.41 3.42
C TYR A 16 -15.35 0.68 4.06
N ASP A 17 -15.28 0.39 5.36
CA ASP A 17 -16.40 -0.17 6.09
C ASP A 17 -17.54 0.88 6.19
N ALA A 18 -18.73 0.47 6.63
CA ALA A 18 -19.89 1.35 6.81
C ALA A 18 -19.63 2.56 7.74
N LYS A 19 -18.53 2.57 8.49
CA LYS A 19 -18.05 3.67 9.35
C LYS A 19 -16.90 4.48 8.75
N ASP A 20 -16.63 4.34 7.45
CA ASP A 20 -15.53 5.01 6.74
C ASP A 20 -14.13 4.63 7.24
N ASN A 21 -13.96 3.48 7.92
CA ASN A 21 -12.63 2.97 8.24
C ASN A 21 -12.13 2.11 7.08
N TYR A 22 -10.90 2.34 6.66
CA TYR A 22 -10.26 1.56 5.60
C TYR A 22 -10.10 0.10 6.04
N VAL A 23 -10.79 -0.80 5.34
CA VAL A 23 -10.67 -2.25 5.49
C VAL A 23 -9.49 -2.71 4.62
N ARG A 24 -8.56 -3.39 5.28
CA ARG A 24 -7.24 -3.79 4.77
C ARG A 24 -7.37 -4.74 3.57
N GLY A 25 -7.28 -4.19 2.36
CA GLY A 25 -6.92 -4.95 1.17
C GLY A 25 -5.41 -5.12 1.04
N LEU A 26 -4.96 -6.16 0.34
CA LEU A 26 -3.53 -6.33 0.00
C LEU A 26 -3.02 -5.21 -0.93
N LYS A 27 -3.93 -4.45 -1.54
CA LYS A 27 -3.65 -3.45 -2.57
C LYS A 27 -3.60 -2.01 -2.04
N MET A 28 -2.58 -1.27 -2.44
CA MET A 28 -2.38 0.15 -2.23
C MET A 28 -3.31 0.98 -3.13
N PRO A 29 -4.10 1.90 -2.57
CA PRO A 29 -4.92 2.81 -3.37
C PRO A 29 -4.08 3.76 -4.20
N GLU A 30 -4.47 4.01 -5.45
CA GLU A 30 -3.71 4.90 -6.37
C GLU A 30 -3.55 6.32 -5.84
N LYS A 31 -4.57 6.83 -5.12
CA LYS A 31 -4.51 8.17 -4.49
C LYS A 31 -3.41 8.24 -3.42
N ARG A 32 -3.21 7.16 -2.66
CA ARG A 32 -2.14 7.07 -1.65
C ARG A 32 -0.78 6.94 -2.30
N PHE A 33 -0.68 6.11 -3.34
CA PHE A 33 0.54 5.99 -4.12
C PHE A 33 0.97 7.36 -4.69
N LYS A 34 0.05 8.08 -5.35
CA LYS A 34 0.30 9.44 -5.86
C LYS A 34 0.76 10.40 -4.76
N ASN A 35 0.16 10.35 -3.57
CA ASN A 35 0.57 11.20 -2.45
C ASN A 35 1.96 10.83 -1.91
N MET A 36 2.28 9.53 -1.85
CA MET A 36 3.60 9.03 -1.43
C MET A 36 4.69 9.45 -2.41
N VAL A 37 4.41 9.37 -3.72
CA VAL A 37 5.43 9.60 -4.76
C VAL A 37 5.47 11.05 -5.26
N HIS A 38 4.61 11.94 -4.74
CA HIS A 38 4.41 13.30 -5.28
C HIS A 38 5.69 14.14 -5.31
N ASN A 39 6.62 13.87 -4.39
CA ASN A 39 7.84 14.65 -4.20
C ASN A 39 9.08 13.99 -4.84
N HIS A 40 8.87 12.95 -5.65
CA HIS A 40 9.91 12.21 -6.35
C HIS A 40 9.83 12.44 -7.86
N SER A 41 10.96 12.27 -8.54
CA SER A 41 11.07 12.43 -9.99
C SER A 41 10.21 11.40 -10.73
N ALA A 42 9.76 11.70 -11.95
CA ALA A 42 8.90 10.80 -12.74
C ALA A 42 9.48 9.37 -12.89
N GLU A 43 10.79 9.26 -13.07
CA GLU A 43 11.51 7.98 -13.12
C GLU A 43 11.43 7.20 -11.80
N GLU A 44 11.56 7.90 -10.66
CA GLU A 44 11.37 7.30 -9.34
C GLU A 44 9.92 6.88 -9.13
N GLN A 45 8.94 7.70 -9.54
CA GLN A 45 7.53 7.34 -9.43
C GLN A 45 7.22 6.04 -10.20
N GLN A 46 7.78 5.86 -11.40
CA GLN A 46 7.63 4.62 -12.17
C GLN A 46 8.32 3.43 -11.49
N SER A 47 9.55 3.62 -11.02
CA SER A 47 10.29 2.58 -10.29
C SER A 47 9.57 2.14 -9.01
N MET A 48 9.05 3.10 -8.24
CA MET A 48 8.28 2.85 -7.03
C MET A 48 6.95 2.15 -7.35
N ARG A 49 6.28 2.52 -8.45
CA ARG A 49 5.02 1.87 -8.86
C ARG A 49 5.26 0.42 -9.21
N LYS A 50 6.35 0.13 -9.92
CA LYS A 50 6.73 -1.23 -10.28
C LYS A 50 6.99 -2.08 -9.03
N GLN A 51 7.74 -1.56 -8.06
CA GLN A 51 7.99 -2.26 -6.79
C GLN A 51 6.71 -2.55 -5.99
N VAL A 52 5.75 -1.61 -5.98
CA VAL A 52 4.43 -1.83 -5.37
C VAL A 52 3.69 -2.94 -6.11
N ASP A 53 3.61 -2.86 -7.44
CA ASP A 53 2.88 -3.83 -8.27
C ASP A 53 3.48 -5.25 -8.16
N GLU A 54 4.81 -5.36 -8.14
CA GLU A 54 5.52 -6.63 -7.93
C GLU A 54 5.23 -7.22 -6.54
N ALA A 55 5.19 -6.39 -5.49
CA ALA A 55 4.88 -6.86 -4.15
C ALA A 55 3.40 -7.25 -3.98
N GLU A 56 2.49 -6.51 -4.62
CA GLU A 56 1.07 -6.81 -4.66
C GLU A 56 0.78 -8.09 -5.44
N ALA A 57 1.43 -8.28 -6.60
CA ALA A 57 1.35 -9.50 -7.40
C ALA A 57 1.92 -10.72 -6.67
N ALA A 58 2.95 -10.51 -5.84
CA ALA A 58 3.50 -11.54 -4.96
C ALA A 58 2.61 -11.81 -3.72
N GLY A 59 1.52 -11.06 -3.52
CA GLY A 59 0.63 -11.21 -2.36
C GLY A 59 1.30 -10.83 -1.04
N LEU A 60 2.34 -9.99 -1.08
CA LEU A 60 3.08 -9.59 0.11
C LEU A 60 2.25 -8.63 0.96
N ARG A 61 2.03 -9.03 2.21
CA ARG A 61 1.37 -8.18 3.20
C ARG A 61 2.25 -7.02 3.67
N SER A 62 3.56 -7.17 3.63
CA SER A 62 4.52 -6.15 4.05
C SER A 62 5.70 -6.15 3.09
N TYR A 63 6.06 -4.98 2.58
CA TYR A 63 7.12 -4.79 1.61
C TYR A 63 7.74 -3.40 1.71
N GLN A 64 8.94 -3.26 1.16
CA GLN A 64 9.66 -1.99 1.15
C GLN A 64 9.78 -1.47 -0.27
N VAL A 65 9.37 -0.21 -0.47
CA VAL A 65 9.51 0.50 -1.73
C VAL A 65 10.72 1.44 -1.62
N LYS A 66 11.79 1.11 -2.35
CA LYS A 66 13.02 1.91 -2.36
C LYS A 66 12.90 3.09 -3.30
N HIS A 67 13.48 4.21 -2.91
CA HIS A 67 13.63 5.43 -3.70
C HIS A 67 15.03 6.02 -3.49
N SER A 68 15.41 7.06 -4.23
CA SER A 68 16.78 7.59 -4.25
C SER A 68 17.28 8.14 -2.91
N LYS A 69 16.37 8.41 -1.97
CA LYS A 69 16.67 9.00 -0.65
C LYS A 69 16.40 8.03 0.50
N GLY A 70 16.11 6.76 0.23
CA GLY A 70 15.76 5.77 1.27
C GLY A 70 14.68 4.79 0.83
N TYR A 71 13.74 4.49 1.73
CA TYR A 71 12.65 3.55 1.46
C TYR A 71 11.38 3.86 2.26
N TYR A 72 10.25 3.43 1.71
CA TYR A 72 8.96 3.38 2.39
C TYR A 72 8.64 1.94 2.78
N THR A 73 8.26 1.73 4.03
CA THR A 73 7.70 0.46 4.48
C THR A 73 6.19 0.51 4.26
N ILE A 74 5.68 -0.39 3.43
CA ILE A 74 4.27 -0.54 3.14
C ILE A 74 3.78 -1.83 3.77
N GLU A 75 2.68 -1.74 4.51
CA GLU A 75 2.00 -2.89 5.12
C GLU A 75 0.51 -2.84 4.76
N ASN A 76 0.01 -3.87 4.09
CA ASN A 76 -1.37 -4.00 3.59
C ASN A 76 -1.81 -2.75 2.79
N GLY A 77 -0.96 -2.26 1.88
CA GLY A 77 -1.22 -1.05 1.09
C GLY A 77 -1.19 0.27 1.88
N ILE A 78 -0.71 0.26 3.13
CA ILE A 78 -0.57 1.44 3.99
C ILE A 78 0.92 1.74 4.19
N VAL A 79 1.32 2.99 3.95
CA VAL A 79 2.67 3.44 4.31
C VAL A 79 2.79 3.48 5.82
N PHE A 80 3.52 2.52 6.40
CA PHE A 80 3.73 2.39 7.83
C PHE A 80 4.87 3.29 8.31
N GLY A 81 5.88 3.50 7.47
CA GLY A 81 7.01 4.36 7.80
C GLY A 81 7.86 4.67 6.58
N SER A 82 8.74 5.64 6.74
CA SER A 82 9.77 5.98 5.76
C SER A 82 11.09 6.14 6.48
N ALA A 83 12.14 5.55 5.95
CA ALA A 83 13.50 5.77 6.42
C ALA A 83 14.28 6.51 5.33
N LYS A 84 15.11 7.45 5.76
CA LYS A 84 16.11 8.08 4.89
C LYS A 84 17.37 7.22 4.88
N GLY A 85 17.85 6.91 3.69
CA GLY A 85 19.13 6.25 3.45
C GLY A 85 20.27 7.26 3.36
#